data_AF-A0A356NDA3-F1
#
_entry.id   AF-A0A356NDA3-F1
#
_cell.length_a   1.000
_cell.length_b   1.000
_cell.length_c   1.000
_cell.angle_alpha   90.00
_cell.angle_beta   90.00
_cell.angle_gamma   90.00
#
_symmetry.space_group_name_H-M   'P 1'
#
loop_
_entity.id
_entity.type
_entity.pdbx_description
1 polymer ?
#
loop_
_entity_poly.entity_id
_entity_poly.type
_entity_poly.pdbx_seq_one_letter_code
_entity_poly.pdbx_strand_id
1 'polypeptide(L)'
;MGKDGLAKGDDGPNLSEFLLEPYTSPMTEFRPFVSKASLTLMAGLLVVGCAEKNMRADGVTPASVSRNFVEDLVLPAYAELAEESGALEEALQALANDPTDAHLAAARQQWVETRPLWEITESWAFGPAETEGLDSDLDDWPVSVLELDQALATDPFTADTFSRLGATSR
;
A
#
# COMPACT_ATOMS: atom_id res chain seq x y z
N MET A 1 28.20 -38.58 23.57
CA MET A 1 26.84 -38.52 24.16
C MET A 1 26.58 -37.07 24.51
N GLY A 2 25.51 -36.46 23.99
CA GLY A 2 25.20 -35.03 24.19
C GLY A 2 25.11 -34.24 22.88
N LYS A 3 24.38 -34.76 21.90
CA LYS A 3 23.59 -33.91 21.00
C LYS A 3 22.26 -33.69 21.71
N ASP A 4 21.67 -32.50 21.54
CA ASP A 4 20.23 -32.20 21.54
C ASP A 4 20.01 -30.80 22.12
N GLY A 5 19.41 -29.91 21.31
CA GLY A 5 19.02 -28.56 21.75
C GLY A 5 19.19 -27.44 20.72
N LEU A 6 19.14 -27.71 19.41
CA LEU A 6 18.83 -26.65 18.44
C LEU A 6 17.31 -26.47 18.44
N ALA A 7 16.86 -25.41 19.09
CA ALA A 7 15.50 -24.91 18.92
C ALA A 7 15.27 -24.64 17.44
N LYS A 8 14.30 -25.35 16.86
CA LYS A 8 13.77 -25.10 15.53
C LYS A 8 13.13 -23.71 15.59
N GLY A 9 13.77 -22.72 14.97
CA GLY A 9 13.20 -21.39 14.79
C GLY A 9 11.84 -21.54 14.11
N ASP A 10 10.87 -20.81 14.64
CA ASP A 10 9.52 -20.76 14.11
C ASP A 10 9.59 -20.32 12.64
N ASP A 11 8.96 -21.11 11.77
CA ASP A 11 8.92 -20.88 10.34
C ASP A 11 7.95 -19.69 10.13
N GLY A 12 8.45 -18.47 10.36
CA GLY A 12 7.69 -17.24 10.16
C GLY A 12 7.04 -17.19 8.77
N PRO A 13 5.91 -16.46 8.62
CA PRO A 13 5.10 -16.53 7.40
C PRO A 13 5.95 -16.28 6.16
N ASN A 14 5.79 -17.16 5.17
CA ASN A 14 6.48 -17.08 3.91
C ASN A 14 6.06 -15.79 3.18
N LEU A 15 6.98 -14.84 3.06
CA LEU A 15 6.72 -13.53 2.43
C LEU A 15 6.27 -13.65 0.96
N SER A 16 6.61 -14.76 0.28
CA SER A 16 6.13 -15.02 -1.08
C SER A 16 4.66 -15.42 -1.16
N GLU A 17 4.07 -15.90 -0.05
CA GLU A 17 2.66 -16.26 0.02
C GLU A 17 1.80 -15.01 0.30
N PHE A 18 2.31 -14.07 1.11
CA PHE A 18 1.61 -12.82 1.45
C PHE A 18 1.58 -11.79 0.31
N LEU A 19 2.61 -11.76 -0.55
CA LEU A 19 2.66 -10.89 -1.74
C LEU A 19 1.79 -11.38 -2.91
N LEU A 20 1.26 -12.61 -2.85
CA LEU A 20 0.40 -13.19 -3.89
C LEU A 20 -1.07 -13.30 -3.48
N GLU A 21 -1.42 -12.98 -2.23
CA GLU A 21 -2.81 -12.79 -1.87
C GLU A 21 -3.29 -11.48 -2.51
N PRO A 22 -4.40 -11.47 -3.28
CA PRO A 22 -4.93 -10.24 -3.81
C PRO A 22 -5.25 -9.32 -2.63
N TYR A 23 -4.65 -8.13 -2.62
CA TYR A 23 -5.05 -7.06 -1.71
C TYR A 23 -6.56 -6.91 -1.79
N THR A 24 -7.24 -7.40 -0.76
CA THR A 24 -8.66 -7.18 -0.59
C THR A 24 -8.76 -5.90 0.23
N SER A 25 -9.02 -4.78 -0.44
CA SER A 25 -9.40 -3.56 0.26
C SER A 25 -10.47 -3.95 1.31
N PRO A 26 -10.40 -3.46 2.56
CA PRO A 26 -11.58 -3.47 3.40
C PRO A 26 -12.59 -2.57 2.68
N MET A 27 -13.44 -3.17 1.84
CA MET A 27 -14.63 -2.50 1.35
C MET A 27 -15.34 -2.01 2.59
N THR A 28 -15.29 -0.69 2.81
CA THR A 28 -16.04 -0.01 3.86
C THR A 28 -17.44 -0.57 3.79
N GLU A 29 -17.77 -1.43 4.75
CA GLU A 29 -19.03 -2.16 4.76
C GLU A 29 -20.11 -1.07 4.80
N PHE A 30 -20.81 -0.86 3.68
CA PHE A 30 -21.99 -0.01 3.65
C PHE A 30 -23.01 -0.70 4.54
N ARG A 31 -22.97 -0.42 5.85
CA ARG A 31 -23.92 -0.97 6.83
C ARG A 31 -25.30 -0.49 6.40
N PRO A 32 -26.16 -1.36 5.86
CA PRO A 32 -27.51 -0.92 5.56
C PRO A 32 -28.18 -0.66 6.91
N PHE A 33 -28.69 0.56 7.09
CA PHE A 33 -29.59 0.87 8.18
C PHE A 33 -30.87 0.04 7.97
N VAL A 34 -30.91 -1.18 8.53
CA VAL A 34 -32.10 -2.03 8.49
C VAL A 34 -33.10 -1.48 9.51
N SER A 35 -33.90 -0.50 9.07
CA SER A 35 -35.12 -0.13 9.76
C SER A 35 -36.14 -1.24 9.58
N LYS A 36 -36.34 -2.04 10.63
CA LYS A 36 -37.44 -3.00 10.71
C LYS A 36 -38.75 -2.24 10.92
N ALA A 37 -39.48 -1.96 9.84
CA ALA A 37 -40.89 -1.61 9.95
C ALA A 37 -41.69 -2.09 8.74
N SER A 38 -42.59 -3.04 9.03
CA SER A 38 -43.86 -3.32 8.36
C SER A 38 -43.86 -3.86 6.93
N LEU A 39 -43.99 -5.18 6.90
CA LEU A 39 -44.63 -5.98 5.87
C LEU A 39 -46.02 -5.41 5.51
N THR A 40 -46.14 -4.78 4.34
CA THR A 40 -47.44 -4.57 3.68
C THR A 40 -47.39 -5.21 2.30
N LEU A 41 -48.17 -6.28 2.16
CA LEU A 41 -48.45 -6.98 0.90
C LEU A 41 -49.31 -6.07 0.01
N MET A 42 -48.78 -5.64 -1.13
CA MET A 42 -49.57 -5.10 -2.24
C MET A 42 -49.04 -5.67 -3.55
N ALA A 43 -49.85 -6.56 -4.11
CA ALA A 43 -49.67 -7.12 -5.44
C ALA A 43 -49.84 -6.01 -6.49
N GLY A 44 -48.82 -5.82 -7.30
CA GLY A 44 -48.82 -4.86 -8.40
C GLY A 44 -47.72 -5.23 -9.38
N LEU A 45 -47.92 -6.33 -10.12
CA LEU A 45 -47.09 -6.72 -11.25
C LEU A 45 -47.36 -5.75 -12.41
N LEU A 46 -46.74 -4.58 -12.38
CA LEU A 46 -46.59 -3.71 -13.54
C LEU A 46 -45.31 -4.12 -14.25
N VAL A 47 -45.46 -4.54 -15.51
CA VAL A 47 -44.36 -4.73 -16.46
C VAL A 47 -43.64 -3.39 -16.61
N VAL A 48 -42.60 -3.17 -15.81
CA VAL A 48 -41.54 -2.23 -16.14
C VAL A 48 -40.82 -2.87 -17.31
N GLY A 49 -41.12 -2.40 -18.52
CA GLY A 49 -40.29 -2.69 -19.68
C GLY A 49 -38.85 -2.39 -19.30
N CYS A 50 -37.95 -3.36 -19.51
CA CYS A 50 -36.53 -3.09 -19.54
C CYS A 50 -36.32 -1.93 -20.50
N ALA A 51 -36.20 -0.71 -19.99
CA ALA A 51 -35.45 0.30 -20.67
C ALA A 51 -34.05 -0.32 -20.73
N GLU A 52 -33.71 -0.89 -21.89
CA GLU A 52 -32.33 -1.02 -22.28
C GLU A 52 -31.77 0.38 -22.11
N LYS A 53 -31.11 0.61 -20.95
CA LYS A 53 -30.20 1.72 -20.81
C LYS A 53 -29.10 1.37 -21.79
N ASN A 54 -29.32 1.77 -23.03
CA ASN A 54 -28.31 1.98 -24.01
C ASN A 54 -27.29 2.87 -23.30
N MET A 55 -26.26 2.25 -22.71
CA MET A 55 -25.02 2.94 -22.34
C MET A 55 -24.41 3.35 -23.67
N ARG A 56 -25.01 4.36 -24.25
CA ARG A 56 -24.53 5.01 -25.45
C ARG A 56 -23.32 5.79 -24.97
N ALA A 57 -22.14 5.43 -25.45
CA ALA A 57 -20.89 6.15 -25.22
C ALA A 57 -20.87 7.54 -25.90
N ASP A 58 -22.04 8.14 -26.15
CA ASP A 58 -22.18 9.51 -26.62
C ASP A 58 -21.92 10.42 -25.42
N GLY A 59 -20.66 10.80 -25.20
CA GLY A 59 -20.27 11.72 -24.13
C GLY A 59 -18.89 11.49 -23.51
N VAL A 60 -18.23 10.36 -23.80
CA VAL A 60 -16.85 10.13 -23.37
C VAL A 60 -15.91 10.90 -24.30
N THR A 61 -15.31 11.96 -23.77
CA THR A 61 -14.29 12.77 -24.46
C THR A 61 -12.92 12.50 -23.86
N PRO A 62 -11.81 12.74 -24.58
CA PRO A 62 -10.47 12.68 -23.97
C PRO A 62 -10.37 13.52 -22.69
N ALA A 63 -10.98 14.72 -22.69
CA ALA A 63 -11.00 15.59 -21.51
C ALA A 63 -11.74 14.99 -20.31
N SER A 64 -12.88 14.33 -20.52
CA SER A 64 -13.59 13.65 -19.42
C SER A 64 -12.84 12.43 -18.91
N VAL A 65 -12.14 11.70 -19.80
CA VAL A 65 -11.30 10.56 -19.39
C VAL A 65 -10.12 11.05 -18.55
N SER A 66 -9.38 12.06 -19.02
CA SER A 66 -8.24 12.62 -18.27
C SER A 66 -8.65 13.18 -16.92
N ARG A 67 -9.80 13.89 -16.85
CA ARG A 67 -10.30 14.41 -15.58
C ARG A 67 -10.62 13.29 -14.60
N ASN A 68 -11.41 12.29 -15.02
CA ASN A 68 -11.77 11.18 -14.14
C ASN A 68 -10.54 10.36 -13.74
N PHE A 69 -9.59 10.16 -14.65
CA PHE A 69 -8.32 9.51 -14.32
C PHE A 69 -7.56 10.26 -13.20
N VAL A 70 -7.50 11.59 -13.26
CA VAL A 70 -6.84 12.39 -12.21
C VAL A 70 -7.65 12.40 -10.90
N GLU A 71 -8.94 12.72 -10.98
CA GLU A 71 -9.80 12.96 -9.81
C GLU A 71 -10.18 11.67 -9.08
N ASP A 72 -10.43 10.59 -9.81
CA ASP A 72 -10.96 9.33 -9.24
C ASP A 72 -9.87 8.28 -9.00
N LEU A 73 -8.68 8.40 -9.62
CA LEU A 73 -7.61 7.41 -9.50
C LEU A 73 -6.30 8.01 -8.97
N VAL A 74 -5.72 8.99 -9.66
CA VAL A 74 -4.37 9.49 -9.32
C VAL A 74 -4.35 10.18 -7.96
N LEU A 75 -5.25 11.15 -7.72
CA LEU A 75 -5.25 11.92 -6.47
C LEU A 75 -5.63 11.04 -5.26
N PRO A 76 -6.67 10.19 -5.31
CA PRO A 76 -6.98 9.28 -4.20
C PRO A 76 -5.84 8.31 -3.90
N ALA A 77 -5.19 7.72 -4.92
CA ALA A 77 -4.09 6.77 -4.70
C ALA A 77 -2.89 7.42 -4.00
N TYR A 78 -2.49 8.63 -4.40
CA TYR A 78 -1.40 9.33 -3.71
C TYR A 78 -1.78 9.78 -2.28
N ALA A 79 -3.05 10.13 -2.05
CA ALA A 79 -3.53 10.45 -0.69
C ALA A 79 -3.47 9.21 0.22
N GLU A 80 -3.94 8.06 -0.26
CA GLU A 80 -3.90 6.79 0.47
C GLU A 80 -2.45 6.34 0.73
N LEU A 81 -1.58 6.41 -0.29
CA LEU A 81 -0.16 6.12 -0.12
C LEU A 81 0.49 7.01 0.95
N ALA A 82 0.18 8.31 0.97
CA ALA A 82 0.72 9.23 1.96
C ALA A 82 0.23 8.92 3.38
N GLU A 83 -1.05 8.57 3.53
CA GLU A 83 -1.65 8.16 4.81
C GLU A 83 -0.99 6.89 5.35
N GLU A 84 -0.91 5.83 4.54
CA GLU A 84 -0.30 4.55 4.94
C GLU A 84 1.22 4.65 5.12
N SER A 85 1.89 5.58 4.44
CA SER A 85 3.31 5.88 4.69
C SER A 85 3.49 6.58 6.04
N GLY A 86 2.55 7.44 6.45
CA GLY A 86 2.53 8.02 7.79
C GLY A 86 2.34 6.96 8.88
N ALA A 87 1.42 6.01 8.67
CA ALA A 87 1.23 4.87 9.58
C ALA A 87 2.49 3.99 9.68
N LEU A 88 3.18 3.76 8.55
CA LEU A 88 4.48 3.06 8.54
C LEU A 88 5.54 3.81 9.35
N GLU A 89 5.63 5.14 9.20
CA GLU A 89 6.54 5.95 10.00
C GLU A 89 6.27 5.78 11.50
N GLU A 90 5.00 5.87 11.93
CA GLU A 90 4.62 5.66 13.34
C GLU A 90 5.01 4.28 13.86
N ALA A 91 4.78 3.22 13.07
CA ALA A 91 5.15 1.85 13.44
C ALA A 91 6.68 1.68 13.57
N LEU A 92 7.46 2.28 12.66
CA LEU A 92 8.91 2.29 12.72
C LEU A 92 9.44 3.08 13.91
N GLN A 93 8.82 4.22 14.24
CA GLN A 93 9.15 5.00 15.44
C GLN A 93 8.88 4.20 16.72
N ALA A 94 7.77 3.46 16.79
CA ALA A 94 7.48 2.58 17.91
C ALA A 94 8.55 1.47 18.06
N LEU A 95 8.94 0.83 16.96
CA LEU A 95 10.02 -0.17 16.93
C LEU A 95 11.37 0.42 17.37
N ALA A 96 11.72 1.62 16.89
CA ALA A 96 12.97 2.28 17.23
C ALA A 96 13.05 2.65 18.72
N ASN A 97 11.92 3.07 19.32
CA ASN A 97 11.84 3.44 20.72
C ASN A 97 11.78 2.24 21.67
N ASP A 98 11.16 1.13 21.26
CA ASP A 98 11.02 -0.11 22.05
C ASP A 98 11.15 -1.36 21.15
N PRO A 99 12.38 -1.88 20.96
CA PRO A 99 12.65 -2.93 19.98
C PRO A 99 12.21 -4.32 20.47
N THR A 100 10.91 -4.60 20.33
CA THR A 100 10.28 -5.89 20.65
C THR A 100 9.87 -6.63 19.39
N ASP A 101 9.72 -7.96 19.48
CA ASP A 101 9.21 -8.78 18.36
C ASP A 101 7.82 -8.32 17.90
N ALA A 102 6.99 -7.83 18.82
CA ALA A 102 5.66 -7.31 18.51
C ALA A 102 5.72 -6.01 17.68
N HIS A 103 6.57 -5.06 18.06
CA HIS A 103 6.74 -3.84 17.27
C HIS A 103 7.41 -4.11 15.92
N LEU A 104 8.32 -5.09 15.85
CA LEU A 104 8.94 -5.50 14.58
C LEU A 104 7.91 -6.11 13.64
N ALA A 105 7.02 -6.98 14.16
CA ALA A 105 5.93 -7.54 13.39
C ALA A 105 4.95 -6.47 12.89
N ALA A 106 4.61 -5.49 13.74
CA ALA A 106 3.73 -4.38 13.35
C ALA A 106 4.34 -3.52 12.24
N ALA A 107 5.63 -3.13 12.36
CA ALA A 107 6.30 -2.35 11.32
C ALA A 107 6.41 -3.12 9.98
N ARG A 108 6.68 -4.42 10.02
CA ARG A 108 6.68 -5.27 8.82
C ARG A 108 5.31 -5.38 8.18
N GLN A 109 4.27 -5.57 8.98
CA GLN A 109 2.90 -5.66 8.49
C GLN A 109 2.52 -4.37 7.77
N GLN A 110 2.74 -3.23 8.43
CA GLN A 110 2.44 -1.93 7.85
C GLN A 110 3.26 -1.67 6.59
N TRP A 111 4.53 -2.08 6.52
CA TRP A 111 5.32 -1.97 5.29
C TRP A 111 4.68 -2.75 4.14
N VAL A 112 4.20 -3.98 4.38
CA VAL A 112 3.54 -4.74 3.33
C VAL A 112 2.18 -4.14 2.93
N GLU A 113 1.47 -3.48 3.85
CA GLU A 113 0.22 -2.79 3.53
C GLU A 113 0.46 -1.52 2.70
N THR A 114 1.51 -0.76 2.99
CA THR A 114 1.86 0.47 2.28
C THR A 114 2.42 0.20 0.88
N ARG A 115 3.27 -0.82 0.71
CA ARG A 115 4.01 -1.06 -0.55
C ARG A 115 3.13 -1.20 -1.81
N PRO A 116 2.03 -1.98 -1.82
CA PRO A 116 1.17 -2.10 -2.99
C PRO A 116 0.62 -0.76 -3.50
N LEU A 117 0.42 0.22 -2.62
CA LEU A 117 -0.04 1.55 -3.01
C LEU A 117 1.02 2.29 -3.83
N TRP A 118 2.29 2.16 -3.47
CA TRP A 118 3.42 2.68 -4.27
C TRP A 118 3.46 2.02 -5.65
N GLU A 119 3.44 0.68 -5.70
CA GLU A 119 3.51 -0.11 -6.94
C GLU A 119 2.38 0.23 -7.92
N ILE A 120 1.17 0.53 -7.41
CA ILE A 120 0.05 0.97 -8.24
C ILE A 120 0.36 2.33 -8.91
N THR A 121 0.99 3.26 -8.17
CA THR A 121 1.31 4.60 -8.68
C THR A 121 2.34 4.59 -9.81
N GLU A 122 3.18 3.54 -9.90
CA GLU A 122 4.16 3.41 -10.98
C GLU A 122 3.52 3.29 -12.37
N SER A 123 2.27 2.83 -12.45
CA SER A 123 1.53 2.82 -13.72
C SER A 123 1.24 4.22 -14.27
N TRP A 124 1.50 5.28 -13.49
CA TRP A 124 1.47 6.69 -13.88
C TRP A 124 2.62 7.52 -13.29
N ALA A 125 3.84 6.98 -13.33
CA ALA A 125 5.07 7.67 -12.93
C ALA A 125 5.51 8.79 -13.90
N PHE A 126 4.65 9.78 -14.14
CA PHE A 126 4.96 10.99 -14.92
C PHE A 126 4.56 12.26 -14.15
N GLY A 127 5.04 13.41 -14.59
CA GLY A 127 4.82 14.67 -13.90
C GLY A 127 5.68 14.76 -12.63
N PRO A 128 5.14 15.17 -11.46
CA PRO A 128 5.95 15.32 -10.25
C PRO A 128 6.71 14.04 -9.83
N ALA A 129 6.14 12.86 -10.07
CA ALA A 129 6.80 11.59 -9.78
C ALA A 129 8.12 11.41 -10.56
N GLU A 130 8.18 11.88 -11.81
CA GLU A 130 9.38 11.81 -12.66
C GLU A 130 10.35 12.96 -12.39
N THR A 131 9.84 14.16 -12.10
CA THR A 131 10.67 15.38 -12.09
C THR A 131 11.30 15.73 -10.74
N GLU A 132 10.79 15.16 -9.65
CA GLU A 132 11.22 15.50 -8.28
C GLU A 132 12.18 14.46 -7.67
N GLY A 133 12.60 13.44 -8.43
CA GLY A 133 13.54 12.41 -7.95
C GLY A 133 12.93 11.40 -6.97
N LEU A 134 11.59 11.40 -6.83
CA LEU A 134 10.89 10.58 -5.83
C LEU A 134 11.06 9.07 -6.06
N ASP A 135 11.12 8.64 -7.31
CA ASP A 135 11.30 7.22 -7.67
C ASP A 135 12.61 6.65 -7.09
N SER A 136 13.74 7.31 -7.35
CA SER A 136 15.04 6.90 -6.80
C SER A 136 15.15 7.09 -5.29
N ASP A 137 14.41 8.04 -4.72
CA ASP A 137 14.46 8.26 -3.27
C ASP A 137 13.62 7.25 -2.49
N LEU A 138 12.55 6.71 -3.09
CA LEU A 138 11.58 5.83 -2.44
C LEU A 138 11.78 4.35 -2.77
N ASP A 139 12.26 4.02 -3.97
CA ASP A 139 12.28 2.63 -4.45
C ASP A 139 13.49 2.25 -5.30
N ASP A 140 14.65 2.78 -4.95
CA ASP A 140 15.89 2.43 -5.65
C ASP A 140 16.31 0.96 -5.42
N TRP A 141 16.70 0.31 -6.52
CA TRP A 141 17.15 -1.07 -6.55
C TRP A 141 18.19 -1.30 -7.67
N PRO A 142 19.27 -2.08 -7.43
CA PRO A 142 19.62 -2.76 -6.19
C PRO A 142 20.28 -1.85 -5.14
N VAL A 143 19.98 -2.13 -3.88
CA VAL A 143 20.69 -1.51 -2.75
C VAL A 143 22.15 -1.98 -2.71
N SER A 144 23.08 -1.05 -2.49
CA SER A 144 24.49 -1.36 -2.29
C SER A 144 24.74 -1.98 -0.91
N VAL A 145 24.92 -3.32 -0.87
CA VAL A 145 25.24 -4.04 0.37
C VAL A 145 26.53 -3.51 1.01
N LEU A 146 27.53 -3.16 0.21
CA LEU A 146 28.80 -2.61 0.70
C LEU A 146 28.60 -1.27 1.41
N GLU A 147 27.84 -0.35 0.81
CA GLU A 147 27.58 0.96 1.41
C GLU A 147 26.72 0.84 2.67
N LEU A 148 25.73 -0.06 2.64
CA LEU A 148 24.89 -0.34 3.79
C LEU A 148 25.71 -0.91 4.96
N ASP A 149 26.59 -1.89 4.70
CA ASP A 149 27.48 -2.47 5.70
C ASP A 149 28.41 -1.40 6.31
N GLN A 150 28.95 -0.51 5.48
CA GLN A 150 29.80 0.60 5.93
C GLN A 150 29.03 1.62 6.77
N ALA A 151 27.80 1.94 6.38
CA ALA A 151 26.95 2.88 7.10
C ALA A 151 26.51 2.33 8.46
N LEU A 152 26.09 1.06 8.52
CA LEU A 152 25.67 0.39 9.75
C LEU A 152 26.84 0.14 10.73
N ALA A 153 28.08 0.16 10.25
CA ALA A 153 29.27 0.13 11.11
C ALA A 153 29.56 1.49 11.80
N THR A 154 28.86 2.56 11.44
CA THR A 154 28.99 3.89 12.06
C THR A 154 27.99 4.07 13.20
N ASP A 155 28.47 4.50 14.38
CA ASP A 155 27.65 4.82 15.56
C ASP A 155 27.96 6.24 16.07
N PRO A 156 26.95 7.15 16.19
CA PRO A 156 25.55 6.94 15.87
C PRO A 156 25.28 6.90 14.36
N PHE A 157 24.32 6.06 13.96
CA PHE A 157 23.69 6.19 12.64
C PHE A 157 22.81 7.44 12.63
N THR A 158 23.09 8.37 11.74
CA THR A 158 22.43 9.69 11.67
C THR A 158 21.87 9.95 10.27
N ALA A 159 21.07 11.02 10.13
CA ALA A 159 20.62 11.49 8.82
C ALA A 159 21.79 11.78 7.85
N ASP A 160 22.94 12.27 8.35
CA ASP A 160 24.15 12.46 7.55
C ASP A 160 24.77 11.12 7.10
N THR A 161 24.73 10.09 7.94
CA THR A 161 25.17 8.73 7.55
C THR A 161 24.25 8.16 6.49
N PHE A 162 22.94 8.32 6.64
CA PHE A 162 21.95 7.93 5.63
C PHE A 162 22.15 8.67 4.30
N SER A 163 22.37 9.99 4.34
CA SER A 163 22.52 10.83 3.13
C SER A 163 23.78 10.52 2.30
N ARG A 164 24.70 9.70 2.84
CA ARG A 164 25.90 9.23 2.16
C ARG A 164 25.70 7.88 1.46
N LEU A 165 24.58 7.20 1.71
CA LEU A 165 24.17 6.04 0.91
C LEU A 165 23.81 6.56 -0.48
N GLY A 166 24.38 5.96 -1.53
CA GLY A 166 24.01 6.29 -2.89
C GLY A 166 22.63 5.72 -3.24
N ALA A 167 21.91 6.41 -4.12
CA ALA A 167 20.94 5.74 -4.99
C ALA A 167 21.75 4.94 -6.02
N THR A 168 21.74 3.62 -5.85
CA THR A 168 22.35 2.53 -6.60
C THR A 168 23.88 2.53 -6.75
N SER A 169 24.48 1.41 -6.31
CA SER A 169 25.82 1.00 -6.71
C SER A 169 25.89 0.82 -8.24
N ARG A 170 26.75 1.60 -8.92
CA ARG A 170 27.23 1.31 -10.28
C ARG A 170 28.59 0.64 -10.26
#